data_AF-A0A0U0ZUX7-F1
#
_entry.id   AF-A0A0U0ZUX7-F1
#
_cell.length_a   1.000
_cell.length_b   1.000
_cell.length_c   1.000
_cell.angle_alpha   90.00
_cell.angle_beta   90.00
_cell.angle_gamma   90.00
#
_symmetry.space_group_name_H-M   'P 1'
#
loop_
_entity.id
_entity.type
_entity.pdbx_description
1 polymer ?
#
loop_
_entity_poly.entity_id
_entity_poly.type
_entity_poly.pdbx_seq_one_letter_code
_entity_poly.pdbx_strand_id
1 'polypeptide(L)'
;MALTDSDLERVAIEFIDVGELVVTKGPNGQPHVWQVKAKKLAFNQQDGQIVELRSATHTDRRVVSAIRAPLGSLVHRVRRSSIEALRRSATTVPELNPDRVEESRRNRRRQLAADADSETEPQLRVTRAVKARWIDILQDARFVLDTLRHQTANAPGPNEFTRGTGPGLWNIQPGRLVREYDAVLLPAGCELDCALGDVVEDVREFLDQPPPWNTSQVAADLSLIVPAIDIAIGRIRLMKPDSETVSEVVDDLERDYLLSLAVTLTGQGTLARTLAEWEQGKKGDYLDIASFRLVCEGGPGRLHMRDIHEATDAGITTFLIGRGFRSHDKYPEVQYMLYSQWFTYIYALWEESYRSRLATAHGSASDGAPWTRFDIRSPLFGDIRNIRNDVVHKHGIVDASAGNGILTWFADGQEIEISVEQMMSLVNLFPRDELLATPVRAQPGNPQNLPWSVAPELVDEVRQIASSRAMTRRQSRDIGNEALRLWIASHRE
;
A
#
# COMPACT_ATOMS: atom_id res chain seq x y z
N MET A 1 3.24 -27.78 -53.52
CA MET A 1 3.62 -26.41 -53.94
C MET A 1 4.56 -25.86 -52.88
N ALA A 2 5.75 -25.41 -53.26
CA ALA A 2 6.67 -24.73 -52.35
C ALA A 2 6.28 -23.25 -52.28
N LEU A 3 6.10 -22.73 -51.07
CA LEU A 3 5.91 -21.30 -50.81
C LEU A 3 7.18 -20.54 -51.21
N THR A 4 7.04 -19.39 -51.86
CA THR A 4 8.16 -18.53 -52.27
C THR A 4 8.35 -17.38 -51.30
N ASP A 5 9.56 -16.81 -51.23
CA ASP A 5 9.92 -15.73 -50.29
C ASP A 5 9.07 -14.45 -50.43
N SER A 6 8.33 -14.29 -51.53
CA SER A 6 7.37 -13.21 -51.75
C SER A 6 6.06 -13.36 -50.99
N ASP A 7 5.76 -14.54 -50.43
CA ASP A 7 4.46 -14.84 -49.80
C ASP A 7 4.44 -14.51 -48.29
N LEU A 8 5.47 -13.84 -47.76
CA LEU A 8 5.66 -13.59 -46.34
C LEU A 8 5.70 -12.08 -46.04
N GLU A 9 4.57 -11.50 -45.62
CA GLU A 9 4.54 -10.16 -45.02
C GLU A 9 5.31 -10.12 -43.68
N ARG A 10 6.10 -9.07 -43.48
CA ARG A 10 6.98 -8.89 -42.31
C ARG A 10 6.19 -8.36 -41.10
N VAL A 11 6.22 -9.09 -39.98
CA VAL A 11 5.63 -8.65 -38.69
C VAL A 11 6.61 -8.93 -37.54
N ALA A 12 6.65 -8.04 -36.55
CA ALA A 12 7.55 -8.10 -35.39
C ALA A 12 7.07 -9.11 -34.32
N ILE A 13 8.03 -9.74 -33.63
CA ILE A 13 7.81 -10.67 -32.51
C ILE A 13 8.67 -10.21 -31.32
N GLU A 14 8.09 -10.13 -30.13
CA GLU A 14 8.82 -9.97 -28.86
C GLU A 14 9.20 -11.34 -28.31
N PHE A 15 10.49 -11.57 -28.02
CA PHE A 15 10.97 -12.84 -27.47
C PHE A 15 10.99 -12.79 -25.94
N ILE A 16 10.14 -13.60 -25.31
CA ILE A 16 10.27 -13.98 -23.89
C ILE A 16 10.83 -15.42 -23.86
N ASP A 17 11.91 -15.59 -23.09
CA ASP A 17 12.77 -16.78 -22.93
C ASP A 17 12.16 -18.13 -23.34
N VAL A 18 12.67 -18.69 -24.45
CA VAL A 18 12.26 -20.00 -24.98
C VAL A 18 13.14 -21.11 -24.37
N GLY A 19 12.52 -22.09 -23.71
CA GLY A 19 13.18 -23.27 -23.14
C GLY A 19 13.75 -24.25 -24.19
N GLU A 20 14.39 -25.34 -23.73
CA GLU A 20 15.17 -26.29 -24.55
C GLU A 20 14.37 -27.11 -25.59
N LEU A 21 13.03 -27.07 -25.54
CA LEU A 21 12.13 -27.84 -26.39
C LEU A 21 11.01 -26.97 -26.97
N VAL A 22 10.71 -27.16 -28.26
CA VAL A 22 9.60 -26.51 -28.97
C VAL A 22 8.61 -27.58 -29.41
N VAL A 23 7.32 -27.37 -29.16
CA VAL A 23 6.26 -28.26 -29.63
C VAL A 23 5.45 -27.56 -30.72
N THR A 24 5.36 -28.15 -31.90
CA THR A 24 4.53 -27.65 -33.00
C THR A 24 3.40 -28.63 -33.32
N LYS A 25 2.32 -28.15 -33.93
CA LYS A 25 1.23 -29.00 -34.40
C LYS A 25 1.56 -29.51 -35.80
N GLY A 26 1.63 -30.82 -35.98
CA GLY A 26 1.84 -31.45 -37.28
C GLY A 26 0.63 -31.30 -38.21
N PRO A 27 0.79 -31.54 -39.53
CA PRO A 27 -0.29 -31.39 -40.52
C PRO A 27 -1.50 -32.32 -40.29
N ASN A 28 -1.35 -33.33 -39.45
CA ASN A 28 -2.35 -34.29 -38.99
C ASN A 28 -2.83 -34.04 -37.55
N GLY A 29 -2.54 -32.88 -36.97
CA GLY A 29 -2.98 -32.47 -35.64
C GLY A 29 -2.22 -33.06 -34.45
N GLN A 30 -1.29 -33.99 -34.70
CA GLN A 30 -0.42 -34.60 -33.69
C GLN A 30 0.71 -33.65 -33.27
N PRO A 31 1.13 -33.61 -31.99
CA PRO A 31 2.22 -32.76 -31.54
C PRO A 31 3.59 -33.29 -31.99
N HIS A 32 4.39 -32.45 -32.64
CA HIS A 32 5.79 -32.68 -32.96
C HIS A 32 6.69 -31.96 -31.96
N VAL A 33 7.66 -32.66 -31.39
CA VAL A 33 8.57 -32.11 -30.37
C VAL A 33 9.98 -31.96 -30.96
N TRP A 34 10.54 -30.76 -30.84
CA TRP A 34 11.84 -30.37 -31.40
C TRP A 34 12.79 -29.95 -30.28
N GLN A 35 14.06 -30.33 -30.39
CA GLN A 35 15.09 -29.90 -29.45
C GLN A 35 15.95 -28.78 -30.03
N VAL A 36 16.12 -27.70 -29.27
CA VAL A 36 16.86 -26.51 -29.71
C VAL A 36 18.34 -26.70 -29.36
N LYS A 37 19.22 -26.77 -30.38
CA LYS A 37 20.62 -27.17 -30.16
C LYS A 37 21.62 -26.01 -30.01
N ALA A 38 21.32 -24.80 -30.49
CA ALA A 38 22.18 -23.64 -30.31
C ALA A 38 21.39 -22.32 -30.29
N LYS A 39 21.64 -21.48 -29.28
CA LYS A 39 21.16 -20.09 -29.20
C LYS A 39 22.31 -19.16 -29.65
N LYS A 40 22.13 -18.37 -30.71
CA LYS A 40 23.03 -17.24 -31.02
C LYS A 40 22.30 -15.93 -30.68
N LEU A 41 22.78 -15.20 -29.68
CA LEU A 41 22.29 -13.87 -29.30
C LEU A 41 22.84 -12.83 -30.29
N ALA A 42 21.99 -11.90 -30.74
CA ALA A 42 22.41 -10.66 -31.39
C ALA A 42 21.59 -9.50 -30.81
N PHE A 43 22.28 -8.42 -30.45
CA PHE A 43 21.68 -7.10 -30.16
C PHE A 43 21.51 -6.33 -31.48
N ASN A 44 20.45 -5.51 -31.53
CA ASN A 44 20.06 -4.49 -32.54
C ASN A 44 19.32 -4.90 -33.83
N GLN A 45 18.04 -4.50 -33.84
CA GLN A 45 17.26 -3.76 -34.86
C GLN A 45 17.36 -4.03 -36.39
N GLN A 46 17.99 -5.09 -36.90
CA GLN A 46 17.76 -5.52 -38.30
C GLN A 46 17.62 -7.05 -38.48
N ASP A 47 16.53 -7.44 -39.16
CA ASP A 47 16.11 -8.71 -39.76
C ASP A 47 16.71 -10.06 -39.28
N GLY A 48 15.85 -10.90 -38.68
CA GLY A 48 15.75 -12.36 -38.93
C GLY A 48 16.77 -13.29 -38.26
N GLN A 49 16.38 -13.94 -37.15
CA GLN A 49 17.10 -15.13 -36.65
C GLN A 49 16.68 -16.41 -37.39
N ILE A 50 17.67 -17.26 -37.71
CA ILE A 50 17.45 -18.65 -38.15
C ILE A 50 17.74 -19.56 -36.96
N VAL A 51 16.74 -20.33 -36.53
CA VAL A 51 16.90 -21.37 -35.50
C VAL A 51 16.97 -22.73 -36.17
N GLU A 52 18.02 -23.48 -35.86
CA GLU A 52 18.23 -24.83 -36.39
C GLU A 52 17.60 -25.87 -35.45
N LEU A 53 16.64 -26.65 -35.95
CA LEU A 53 15.91 -27.67 -35.19
C LEU A 53 16.22 -29.07 -35.71
N ARG A 54 16.33 -30.05 -34.80
CA ARG A 54 16.39 -31.48 -35.16
C ARG A 54 15.30 -32.25 -34.44
N SER A 55 14.77 -33.26 -35.12
CA SER A 55 13.85 -34.24 -34.54
C SER A 55 14.53 -35.01 -33.42
N ALA A 56 13.87 -35.11 -32.26
CA ALA A 56 14.40 -35.83 -31.09
C ALA A 56 14.31 -37.36 -31.23
N THR A 57 13.57 -37.86 -32.22
CA THR A 57 13.42 -39.30 -32.49
C THR A 57 14.12 -39.66 -33.81
N HIS A 58 15.19 -40.46 -33.74
CA HIS A 58 15.76 -41.20 -34.89
C HIS A 58 14.60 -41.96 -35.59
N THR A 59 14.35 -41.92 -36.89
CA THR A 59 15.22 -42.04 -38.07
C THR A 59 14.60 -41.27 -39.23
N ASP A 60 15.10 -40.07 -39.55
CA ASP A 60 15.20 -39.60 -40.94
C ASP A 60 16.11 -38.38 -41.01
N ARG A 61 17.11 -38.42 -41.91
CA ARG A 61 18.12 -37.36 -42.08
C ARG A 61 17.56 -36.22 -42.95
N ARG A 62 16.46 -35.59 -42.53
CA ARG A 62 16.05 -34.29 -43.07
C ARG A 62 16.31 -33.21 -42.03
N VAL A 63 17.37 -32.45 -42.28
CA VAL A 63 17.61 -31.17 -41.61
C VAL A 63 16.52 -30.22 -42.10
N VAL A 64 15.61 -29.83 -41.21
CA VAL A 64 14.66 -28.76 -41.51
C VAL A 64 15.32 -27.47 -41.04
N SER A 65 16.02 -26.81 -41.96
CA SER A 65 16.55 -25.47 -41.76
C SER A 65 15.39 -24.48 -41.87
N ALA A 66 15.02 -23.91 -40.72
CA ALA A 66 14.03 -22.85 -40.50
C ALA A 66 12.56 -23.28 -40.36
N ILE A 67 11.94 -22.84 -39.26
CA ILE A 67 10.48 -22.69 -39.13
C ILE A 67 10.21 -21.19 -39.06
N ARG A 68 9.42 -20.66 -40.01
CA ARG A 68 8.76 -19.36 -39.88
C ARG A 68 7.30 -19.65 -39.55
N ALA A 69 6.86 -19.37 -38.33
CA ALA A 69 5.49 -19.64 -37.89
C ALA A 69 4.63 -18.36 -38.03
N PRO A 70 3.35 -18.45 -38.44
CA PRO A 70 2.43 -17.31 -38.46
C PRO A 70 1.98 -16.92 -37.05
N LEU A 71 1.69 -15.62 -36.86
CA LEU A 71 1.26 -15.05 -35.57
C LEU A 71 0.00 -15.72 -35.01
N GLY A 72 -0.05 -15.90 -33.69
CA GLY A 72 -1.19 -16.45 -32.95
C GLY A 72 -1.06 -17.91 -32.50
N SER A 73 0.07 -18.57 -32.75
CA SER A 73 0.30 -19.94 -32.29
C SER A 73 0.98 -19.95 -30.91
N LEU A 74 0.25 -20.44 -29.88
CA LEU A 74 0.78 -20.64 -28.53
C LEU A 74 1.89 -21.72 -28.54
N VAL A 75 3.10 -21.36 -28.10
CA VAL A 75 4.15 -22.33 -27.80
C VAL A 75 4.07 -22.69 -26.32
N HIS A 76 3.51 -23.85 -26.00
CA HIS A 76 3.42 -24.33 -24.62
C HIS A 76 4.75 -24.91 -24.13
N ARG A 77 5.20 -24.48 -22.95
CA ARG A 77 6.26 -25.14 -22.19
C ARG A 77 5.68 -26.43 -21.57
N VAL A 78 5.97 -27.58 -22.17
CA VAL A 78 5.50 -28.88 -21.66
C VAL A 78 6.64 -29.60 -20.94
N ARG A 79 6.51 -29.83 -19.62
CA ARG A 79 7.42 -30.75 -18.90
C ARG A 79 7.10 -32.18 -19.29
N ARG A 80 8.12 -33.04 -19.43
CA ARG A 80 8.00 -34.45 -19.83
C ARG A 80 6.98 -35.24 -18.97
N SER A 81 6.83 -34.88 -17.70
CA SER A 81 5.86 -35.44 -16.75
C SER A 81 4.38 -35.17 -17.12
N SER A 82 4.09 -34.08 -17.83
CA SER A 82 2.71 -33.69 -18.20
C SER A 82 2.14 -34.54 -19.35
N ILE A 83 3.00 -35.08 -20.22
CA ILE A 83 2.60 -35.97 -21.32
C ILE A 83 2.13 -37.32 -20.80
N GLU A 84 2.74 -37.81 -19.72
CA GLU A 84 2.35 -39.07 -19.07
C GLU A 84 1.03 -38.94 -18.28
N ALA A 85 0.71 -37.75 -17.75
CA ALA A 85 -0.53 -37.48 -17.02
C ALA A 85 -1.77 -37.37 -17.94
N LEU A 86 -1.60 -36.83 -19.16
CA LEU A 86 -2.68 -36.75 -20.16
C LEU A 86 -3.13 -38.13 -20.66
N ARG A 87 -2.28 -39.16 -20.58
CA ARG A 87 -2.68 -40.54 -20.90
C ARG A 87 -3.53 -41.22 -19.82
N ARG A 88 -3.56 -40.68 -18.59
CA ARG A 88 -4.23 -41.33 -17.44
C ARG A 88 -5.58 -40.73 -17.05
N SER A 89 -5.96 -39.56 -17.59
CA SER A 89 -7.06 -38.74 -17.09
C SER A 89 -8.40 -38.89 -17.84
N ALA A 90 -8.56 -39.91 -18.69
CA ALA A 90 -9.76 -40.09 -19.52
C ALA A 90 -11.02 -40.60 -18.78
N THR A 91 -11.10 -40.56 -17.44
CA THR A 91 -12.26 -41.10 -16.71
C THR A 91 -12.61 -40.31 -15.43
N THR A 92 -13.84 -39.77 -15.46
CA THR A 92 -14.76 -39.35 -14.37
C THR A 92 -14.49 -38.10 -13.51
N VAL A 93 -15.46 -37.18 -13.51
CA VAL A 93 -15.60 -36.00 -12.63
C VAL A 93 -16.75 -36.28 -11.64
N PRO A 94 -16.60 -36.03 -10.33
CA PRO A 94 -17.71 -36.08 -9.36
C PRO A 94 -18.34 -34.69 -9.10
N GLU A 95 -19.66 -34.65 -8.96
CA GLU A 95 -20.45 -33.45 -8.61
C GLU A 95 -20.29 -33.04 -7.12
N LEU A 96 -20.30 -31.74 -6.85
CA LEU A 96 -20.27 -31.14 -5.51
C LEU A 96 -21.67 -31.19 -4.86
N ASN A 97 -21.74 -31.68 -3.61
CA ASN A 97 -22.98 -31.81 -2.83
C ASN A 97 -23.12 -30.63 -1.83
N PRO A 98 -24.14 -29.75 -1.96
CA PRO A 98 -24.36 -28.60 -1.08
C PRO A 98 -24.62 -28.97 0.40
N ASP A 99 -25.02 -30.20 0.71
CA ASP A 99 -25.26 -30.63 2.11
C ASP A 99 -23.97 -30.73 2.94
N ARG A 100 -22.80 -30.90 2.29
CA ARG A 100 -21.51 -30.97 2.99
C ARG A 100 -21.07 -29.62 3.56
N VAL A 101 -21.50 -28.51 2.94
CA VAL A 101 -21.13 -27.15 3.33
C VAL A 101 -21.80 -26.79 4.65
N GLU A 102 -23.09 -27.07 4.76
CA GLU A 102 -23.87 -26.80 5.96
C GLU A 102 -23.46 -27.72 7.12
N GLU A 103 -23.05 -28.96 6.82
CA GLU A 103 -22.52 -29.90 7.81
C GLU A 103 -21.14 -29.45 8.36
N SER A 104 -20.26 -28.92 7.50
CA SER A 104 -18.97 -28.35 7.93
C SER A 104 -19.16 -27.13 8.84
N ARG A 105 -20.07 -26.21 8.46
CA ARG A 105 -20.48 -25.04 9.27
C ARG A 105 -21.01 -25.45 10.65
N ARG A 106 -21.84 -26.50 10.69
CA ARG A 106 -22.43 -27.01 11.94
C ARG A 106 -21.42 -27.70 12.85
N ASN A 107 -20.46 -28.42 12.27
CA ASN A 107 -19.41 -29.10 13.04
C ASN A 107 -18.43 -28.10 13.66
N ARG A 108 -18.04 -27.02 12.95
CA ARG A 108 -17.17 -25.98 13.53
C ARG A 108 -17.87 -25.18 14.63
N ARG A 109 -19.16 -24.86 14.49
CA ARG A 109 -19.96 -24.25 15.57
C ARG A 109 -20.00 -25.11 16.83
N ARG A 110 -20.03 -26.44 16.70
CA ARG A 110 -19.96 -27.37 17.83
C ARG A 110 -18.57 -27.46 18.44
N GLN A 111 -17.53 -27.37 17.63
CA GLN A 111 -16.13 -27.42 18.08
C GLN A 111 -15.75 -26.14 18.82
N LEU A 112 -16.10 -24.96 18.28
CA LEU A 112 -15.89 -23.66 18.93
C LEU A 112 -16.71 -23.49 20.21
N ALA A 113 -17.91 -24.10 20.29
CA ALA A 113 -18.71 -24.11 21.52
C ALA A 113 -18.12 -25.04 22.61
N ALA A 114 -17.32 -26.05 22.23
CA ALA A 114 -16.66 -26.95 23.17
C ALA A 114 -15.36 -26.35 23.74
N ASP A 115 -14.71 -25.46 22.98
CA ASP A 115 -13.47 -24.79 23.40
C ASP A 115 -13.73 -23.51 24.25
N ALA A 116 -14.98 -23.03 24.31
CA ALA A 116 -15.37 -21.83 25.07
C ALA A 116 -15.52 -22.04 26.59
N ASP A 117 -15.43 -23.29 27.07
CA ASP A 117 -15.60 -23.65 28.49
C ASP A 117 -14.30 -23.60 29.33
N SER A 118 -13.17 -23.13 28.77
CA SER A 118 -11.93 -22.92 29.54
C SER A 118 -11.63 -21.44 29.79
N GLU A 119 -11.70 -21.06 31.07
CA GLU A 119 -11.10 -19.89 31.74
C GLU A 119 -10.74 -18.65 30.90
N THR A 120 -11.55 -17.58 31.07
CA THR A 120 -11.19 -16.14 31.04
C THR A 120 -10.01 -15.71 30.16
N GLU A 121 -10.04 -16.03 28.86
CA GLU A 121 -9.16 -15.37 27.90
C GLU A 121 -9.55 -13.88 27.74
N PRO A 122 -8.57 -12.96 27.60
CA PRO A 122 -8.85 -11.55 27.39
C PRO A 122 -9.64 -11.37 26.09
N GLN A 123 -10.86 -10.85 26.20
CA GLN A 123 -11.69 -10.52 25.04
C GLN A 123 -10.90 -9.63 24.07
N LEU A 124 -10.78 -10.06 22.81
CA LEU A 124 -10.13 -9.27 21.77
C LEU A 124 -10.89 -7.95 21.60
N ARG A 125 -10.21 -6.84 21.92
CA ARG A 125 -10.78 -5.49 21.80
C ARG A 125 -10.78 -5.06 20.33
N VAL A 126 -11.93 -4.59 19.84
CA VAL A 126 -12.07 -4.08 18.47
C VAL A 126 -11.67 -2.61 18.46
N THR A 127 -10.37 -2.34 18.43
CA THR A 127 -9.84 -0.97 18.33
C THR A 127 -10.07 -0.39 16.93
N ARG A 128 -9.89 0.94 16.80
CA ARG A 128 -9.98 1.62 15.49
C ARG A 128 -8.94 1.08 14.50
N ALA A 129 -7.74 0.75 14.97
CA ALA A 129 -6.68 0.14 14.16
C ALA A 129 -7.05 -1.26 13.68
N VAL A 130 -7.60 -2.11 14.57
CA VAL A 130 -8.09 -3.45 14.21
C VAL A 130 -9.18 -3.36 13.14
N LYS A 131 -10.14 -2.46 13.33
CA LYS A 131 -11.22 -2.18 12.38
C LYS A 131 -10.68 -1.76 11.00
N ALA A 132 -9.75 -0.79 10.97
CA ALA A 132 -9.15 -0.31 9.72
C ALA A 132 -8.39 -1.43 8.99
N ARG A 133 -7.57 -2.18 9.73
CA ARG A 133 -6.81 -3.33 9.21
C ARG A 133 -7.72 -4.37 8.54
N TRP A 134 -8.83 -4.73 9.18
CA TRP A 134 -9.76 -5.70 8.61
C TRP A 134 -10.49 -5.18 7.38
N ILE A 135 -10.85 -3.89 7.36
CA ILE A 135 -11.41 -3.25 6.16
C ILE A 135 -10.40 -3.34 5.01
N ASP A 136 -9.13 -3.01 5.24
CA ASP A 136 -8.09 -3.07 4.20
C ASP A 136 -7.90 -4.49 3.66
N ILE A 137 -7.80 -5.50 4.54
CA ILE A 137 -7.67 -6.91 4.14
C ILE A 137 -8.87 -7.36 3.28
N LEU A 138 -10.09 -6.98 3.66
CA LEU A 138 -11.29 -7.29 2.89
C LEU A 138 -11.30 -6.56 1.54
N GLN A 139 -10.90 -5.28 1.49
CA GLN A 139 -10.84 -4.50 0.25
C GLN A 139 -9.81 -5.08 -0.73
N ASP A 140 -8.65 -5.50 -0.23
CA ASP A 140 -7.60 -6.18 -0.99
C ASP A 140 -8.11 -7.50 -1.59
N ALA A 141 -8.75 -8.34 -0.75
CA ALA A 141 -9.34 -9.61 -1.21
C ALA A 141 -10.45 -9.36 -2.23
N ARG A 142 -11.35 -8.41 -1.96
CA ARG A 142 -12.42 -7.99 -2.87
C ARG A 142 -11.88 -7.58 -4.23
N PHE A 143 -10.83 -6.74 -4.27
CA PHE A 143 -10.25 -6.26 -5.52
C PHE A 143 -9.75 -7.41 -6.40
N VAL A 144 -9.00 -8.34 -5.82
CA VAL A 144 -8.48 -9.51 -6.53
C VAL A 144 -9.62 -10.41 -7.03
N LEU A 145 -10.58 -10.73 -6.17
CA LEU A 145 -11.70 -11.61 -6.50
C LEU A 145 -12.63 -10.96 -7.53
N ASP A 146 -12.92 -9.66 -7.43
CA ASP A 146 -13.75 -8.96 -8.41
C ASP A 146 -13.05 -8.85 -9.77
N THR A 147 -11.72 -8.67 -9.79
CA THR A 147 -10.94 -8.72 -11.03
C THR A 147 -11.03 -10.10 -11.68
N LEU A 148 -10.88 -11.17 -10.89
CA LEU A 148 -11.03 -12.54 -11.38
C LEU A 148 -12.44 -12.82 -11.88
N ARG A 149 -13.48 -12.34 -11.17
CA ARG A 149 -14.89 -12.41 -11.59
C ARG A 149 -15.11 -11.75 -12.95
N HIS A 150 -14.61 -10.52 -13.14
CA HIS A 150 -14.73 -9.82 -14.41
C HIS A 150 -13.99 -10.53 -15.55
N GLN A 151 -12.79 -11.06 -15.30
CA GLN A 151 -12.02 -11.79 -16.31
C GLN A 151 -12.71 -13.10 -16.72
N THR A 152 -13.29 -13.82 -15.76
CA THR A 152 -13.98 -15.09 -16.00
C THR A 152 -15.35 -14.91 -16.65
N ALA A 153 -16.12 -13.90 -16.23
CA ALA A 153 -17.43 -13.59 -16.83
C ALA A 153 -17.33 -13.15 -18.30
N ASN A 154 -16.21 -12.51 -18.67
CA ASN A 154 -15.96 -12.04 -20.05
C ASN A 154 -15.09 -12.99 -20.87
N ALA A 155 -14.82 -14.20 -20.39
CA ALA A 155 -14.02 -15.17 -21.13
C ALA A 155 -14.77 -15.61 -22.41
N PRO A 156 -14.08 -15.71 -23.57
CA PRO A 156 -14.70 -16.04 -24.87
C PRO A 156 -15.24 -17.49 -24.97
N GLY A 157 -15.04 -18.31 -23.94
CA GLY A 157 -15.55 -19.67 -23.82
C GLY A 157 -15.19 -20.30 -22.47
N PRO A 158 -15.78 -21.46 -22.11
CA PRO A 158 -15.49 -22.15 -20.86
C PRO A 158 -14.05 -22.66 -20.84
N ASN A 159 -13.14 -21.86 -20.27
CA ASN A 159 -11.75 -22.25 -20.07
C ASN A 159 -11.59 -23.00 -18.73
N GLU A 160 -10.76 -24.04 -18.74
CA GLU A 160 -10.36 -24.74 -17.51
C GLU A 160 -9.14 -24.06 -16.88
N PHE A 161 -9.26 -23.73 -15.61
CA PHE A 161 -8.11 -23.34 -14.80
C PHE A 161 -7.28 -24.57 -14.46
N THR A 162 -6.01 -24.57 -14.85
CA THR A 162 -5.07 -25.66 -14.54
C THR A 162 -4.71 -25.72 -13.05
N ARG A 163 -4.16 -26.85 -12.58
CA ARG A 163 -3.80 -27.17 -11.18
C ARG A 163 -3.02 -26.10 -10.38
N GLY A 164 -2.45 -25.08 -11.02
CA GLY A 164 -1.63 -24.06 -10.35
C GLY A 164 -2.40 -22.84 -9.82
N THR A 165 -3.63 -22.59 -10.28
CA THR A 165 -4.34 -21.34 -9.97
C THR A 165 -4.85 -21.28 -8.53
N GLY A 166 -5.42 -22.37 -8.00
CA GLY A 166 -5.88 -22.46 -6.61
C GLY A 166 -4.76 -22.21 -5.59
N PRO A 167 -3.63 -22.96 -5.65
CA PRO A 167 -2.47 -22.71 -4.79
C PRO A 167 -1.88 -21.30 -4.96
N GLY A 168 -2.00 -20.69 -6.15
CA GLY A 168 -1.60 -19.31 -6.39
C GLY A 168 -2.45 -18.29 -5.62
N LEU A 169 -3.78 -18.48 -5.61
CA LEU A 169 -4.72 -17.60 -4.89
C LEU A 169 -4.54 -17.68 -3.37
N TRP A 170 -4.21 -18.86 -2.85
CA TRP A 170 -3.81 -19.03 -1.45
C TRP A 170 -2.59 -18.17 -1.10
N ASN A 171 -1.64 -17.95 -2.01
CA ASN A 171 -0.43 -17.18 -1.71
C ASN A 171 -0.59 -15.64 -1.79
N ILE A 172 -1.78 -15.15 -2.14
CA ILE A 172 -2.04 -13.71 -2.32
C ILE A 172 -3.21 -13.23 -1.42
N GLN A 173 -3.88 -12.14 -1.77
CA GLN A 173 -4.82 -11.40 -0.89
C GLN A 173 -6.01 -12.24 -0.37
N PRO A 174 -6.71 -13.05 -1.19
CA PRO A 174 -7.80 -13.89 -0.68
C PRO A 174 -7.32 -14.94 0.32
N GLY A 175 -6.18 -15.59 0.08
CA GLY A 175 -5.59 -16.51 1.05
C GLY A 175 -5.03 -15.81 2.29
N ARG A 176 -4.57 -14.55 2.17
CA ARG A 176 -4.19 -13.72 3.32
C ARG A 176 -5.38 -13.45 4.22
N LEU A 177 -6.55 -13.11 3.68
CA LEU A 177 -7.78 -12.93 4.45
C LEU A 177 -8.07 -14.15 5.33
N VAL A 178 -8.02 -15.35 4.75
CA VAL A 178 -8.27 -16.59 5.48
C VAL A 178 -7.22 -16.85 6.56
N ARG A 179 -5.93 -16.73 6.23
CA ARG A 179 -4.84 -16.94 7.20
C ARG A 179 -4.86 -15.95 8.36
N GLU A 180 -5.13 -14.68 8.08
CA GLU A 180 -5.21 -13.65 9.10
C GLU A 180 -6.39 -13.91 10.05
N TYR A 181 -7.50 -14.42 9.51
CA TYR A 181 -8.67 -14.75 10.33
C TYR A 181 -8.39 -15.98 11.19
N ASP A 182 -7.76 -17.01 10.65
CA ASP A 182 -7.37 -18.20 11.42
C ASP A 182 -6.26 -17.92 12.45
N ALA A 183 -5.41 -16.90 12.22
CA ALA A 183 -4.37 -16.49 13.16
C ALA A 183 -4.90 -15.68 14.35
N VAL A 184 -6.07 -15.05 14.21
CA VAL A 184 -6.70 -14.30 15.28
C VAL A 184 -7.72 -15.20 15.97
N LEU A 185 -7.47 -15.52 17.24
CA LEU A 185 -8.44 -16.22 18.08
C LEU A 185 -9.59 -15.26 18.42
N LEU A 186 -10.56 -15.14 17.50
CA LEU A 186 -11.79 -14.40 17.74
C LEU A 186 -12.72 -15.24 18.61
N PRO A 187 -13.20 -14.72 19.75
CA PRO A 187 -14.25 -15.40 20.50
C PRO A 187 -15.46 -15.63 19.63
N ALA A 188 -15.95 -16.88 19.60
CA ALA A 188 -17.08 -17.26 18.75
C ALA A 188 -18.31 -16.40 19.07
N GLY A 189 -18.89 -15.77 18.05
CA GLY A 189 -20.06 -14.91 18.21
C GLY A 189 -19.77 -13.48 18.66
N CYS A 190 -18.50 -13.06 18.77
CA CYS A 190 -18.18 -11.64 18.92
C CYS A 190 -18.57 -10.84 17.66
N GLU A 191 -18.76 -9.52 17.79
CA GLU A 191 -19.28 -8.68 16.70
C GLU A 191 -18.39 -8.76 15.44
N LEU A 192 -17.07 -8.82 15.64
CA LEU A 192 -16.07 -8.96 14.57
C LEU A 192 -16.14 -10.34 13.90
N ASP A 193 -16.29 -11.41 14.69
CA ASP A 193 -16.51 -12.77 14.19
C ASP A 193 -17.80 -12.88 13.36
N CYS A 194 -18.90 -12.31 13.85
CA CYS A 194 -20.17 -12.27 13.14
C CYS A 194 -20.15 -11.45 11.83
N ALA A 195 -19.20 -10.51 11.70
CA ALA A 195 -19.02 -9.75 10.48
C ALA A 195 -18.10 -10.44 9.46
N LEU A 196 -17.12 -11.22 9.93
CA LEU A 196 -16.09 -11.83 9.10
C LEU A 196 -16.33 -13.31 8.78
N GLY A 197 -16.88 -14.08 9.72
CA GLY A 197 -16.88 -15.54 9.69
C GLY A 197 -17.50 -16.10 8.41
N ASP A 198 -18.73 -15.70 8.08
CA ASP A 198 -19.43 -16.20 6.89
C ASP A 198 -18.65 -15.91 5.60
N VAL A 199 -18.12 -14.69 5.44
CA VAL A 199 -17.40 -14.31 4.22
C VAL A 199 -16.02 -14.97 4.11
N VAL A 200 -15.33 -15.17 5.24
CA VAL A 200 -14.05 -15.87 5.27
C VAL A 200 -14.24 -17.34 4.90
N GLU A 201 -15.31 -17.98 5.39
CA GLU A 201 -15.65 -19.34 5.00
C GLU A 201 -15.98 -19.44 3.51
N ASP A 202 -16.79 -18.54 2.96
CA ASP A 202 -17.12 -18.56 1.53
C ASP A 202 -15.86 -18.39 0.65
N VAL A 203 -14.92 -17.52 1.07
CA VAL A 203 -13.62 -17.38 0.40
C VAL A 203 -12.77 -18.64 0.56
N ARG A 204 -12.70 -19.22 1.77
CA ARG A 204 -11.93 -20.46 2.02
C ARG A 204 -12.44 -21.61 1.17
N GLU A 205 -13.76 -21.81 1.14
CA GLU A 205 -14.38 -22.87 0.35
C GLU A 205 -14.04 -22.72 -1.13
N PHE A 206 -14.17 -21.51 -1.68
CA PHE A 206 -13.76 -21.22 -3.05
C PHE A 206 -12.28 -21.54 -3.31
N LEU A 207 -11.38 -21.21 -2.37
CA LEU A 207 -9.95 -21.49 -2.51
C LEU A 207 -9.60 -22.99 -2.38
N ASP A 208 -10.37 -23.75 -1.60
CA ASP A 208 -10.18 -25.18 -1.36
C ASP A 208 -10.84 -26.09 -2.39
N GLN A 209 -11.66 -25.53 -3.30
CA GLN A 209 -12.27 -26.30 -4.38
C GLN A 209 -11.21 -27.06 -5.21
N PRO A 210 -11.35 -28.38 -5.41
CA PRO A 210 -10.37 -29.14 -6.18
C PRO A 210 -10.45 -28.79 -7.67
N PRO A 211 -9.32 -28.58 -8.37
CA PRO A 211 -9.31 -28.33 -9.80
C PRO A 211 -9.73 -29.58 -10.62
N PRO A 212 -10.21 -29.42 -11.86
CA PRO A 212 -10.22 -28.19 -12.65
C PRO A 212 -11.41 -27.27 -12.32
N TRP A 213 -11.16 -25.96 -12.27
CA TRP A 213 -12.25 -24.97 -12.21
C TRP A 213 -12.64 -24.55 -13.62
N ASN A 214 -13.93 -24.33 -13.85
CA ASN A 214 -14.40 -23.75 -15.09
C ASN A 214 -14.73 -22.25 -14.88
N THR A 215 -14.50 -21.43 -15.90
CA THR A 215 -14.77 -19.98 -15.86
C THR A 215 -16.19 -19.62 -15.44
N SER A 216 -17.21 -20.38 -15.86
CA SER A 216 -18.61 -20.13 -15.48
C SER A 216 -18.87 -20.34 -13.99
N GLN A 217 -18.28 -21.39 -13.39
CA GLN A 217 -18.36 -21.72 -11.98
C GLN A 217 -17.65 -20.65 -11.15
N VAL A 218 -16.43 -20.27 -11.55
CA VAL A 218 -15.69 -19.19 -10.87
C VAL A 218 -16.46 -17.87 -10.95
N ALA A 219 -17.03 -17.53 -12.10
CA ALA A 219 -17.85 -16.32 -12.23
C ALA A 219 -19.11 -16.36 -11.35
N ALA A 220 -19.76 -17.53 -11.24
CA ALA A 220 -20.94 -17.71 -10.40
C ALA A 220 -20.60 -17.59 -8.90
N ASP A 221 -19.58 -18.31 -8.43
CA ASP A 221 -19.14 -18.30 -7.02
C ASP A 221 -18.72 -16.89 -6.61
N LEU A 222 -17.91 -16.21 -7.43
CA LEU A 222 -17.44 -14.86 -7.13
C LEU A 222 -18.54 -13.80 -7.23
N SER A 223 -19.63 -14.06 -7.96
CA SER A 223 -20.80 -13.17 -7.98
C SER A 223 -21.59 -13.22 -6.67
N LEU A 224 -21.40 -14.24 -5.84
CA LEU A 224 -21.95 -14.32 -4.49
C LEU A 224 -20.96 -13.78 -3.45
N ILE A 225 -19.68 -14.16 -3.56
CA ILE A 225 -18.64 -13.81 -2.59
C ILE A 225 -18.33 -12.30 -2.57
N VAL A 226 -18.21 -11.65 -3.73
CA VAL A 226 -17.83 -10.22 -3.79
C VAL A 226 -18.85 -9.32 -3.07
N PRO A 227 -20.17 -9.47 -3.30
CA PRO A 227 -21.18 -8.74 -2.52
C PRO A 227 -21.16 -9.07 -1.02
N ALA A 228 -20.86 -10.31 -0.63
CA ALA A 228 -20.74 -10.68 0.78
C ALA A 228 -19.58 -9.94 1.47
N ILE A 229 -18.45 -9.77 0.76
CA ILE A 229 -17.33 -8.93 1.24
C ILE A 229 -17.76 -7.47 1.42
N ASP A 230 -18.53 -6.92 0.47
CA ASP A 230 -19.05 -5.54 0.59
C ASP A 230 -19.95 -5.37 1.82
N ILE A 231 -20.79 -6.37 2.12
CA ILE A 231 -21.64 -6.39 3.32
C ILE A 231 -20.77 -6.47 4.60
N ALA A 232 -19.75 -7.32 4.63
CA ALA A 232 -18.84 -7.45 5.77
C ALA A 232 -18.10 -6.13 6.06
N ILE A 233 -17.58 -5.47 5.01
CA ILE A 233 -16.98 -4.12 5.13
C ILE A 233 -17.99 -3.13 5.71
N GLY A 234 -19.25 -3.17 5.23
CA GLY A 234 -20.33 -2.33 5.75
C GLY A 234 -20.60 -2.54 7.23
N ARG A 235 -20.69 -3.81 7.67
CA ARG A 235 -20.88 -4.17 9.09
C ARG A 235 -19.73 -3.65 9.95
N ILE A 236 -18.49 -3.91 9.55
CA ILE A 236 -17.29 -3.46 10.28
C ILE A 236 -17.25 -1.93 10.39
N ARG A 237 -17.62 -1.21 9.32
CA ARG A 237 -17.72 0.26 9.34
C ARG A 237 -18.74 0.80 10.35
N LEU A 238 -19.79 0.06 10.64
CA LEU A 238 -20.82 0.46 11.62
C LEU A 238 -20.45 0.13 13.07
N MET A 239 -19.51 -0.79 13.30
CA MET A 239 -19.05 -1.15 14.64
C MET A 239 -18.50 0.08 15.36
N LYS A 240 -18.90 0.26 16.62
CA LYS A 240 -18.27 1.25 17.50
C LYS A 240 -16.95 0.65 17.99
N PRO A 241 -15.80 1.28 17.71
CA PRO A 241 -14.55 0.78 18.26
C PRO A 241 -14.57 0.88 19.78
N ASP A 242 -13.89 -0.06 20.44
CA ASP A 242 -13.68 0.01 21.87
C ASP A 242 -12.88 1.29 22.21
N SER A 243 -13.14 1.84 23.40
CA SER A 243 -12.48 3.06 23.87
C SER A 243 -10.98 2.87 23.99
N GLU A 244 -10.19 3.47 23.11
CA GLU A 244 -8.72 3.33 23.15
C GLU A 244 -8.16 3.74 24.52
N THR A 245 -7.21 2.97 25.04
CA THR A 245 -6.44 3.36 26.23
C THR A 245 -5.37 4.36 25.84
N VAL A 246 -4.90 5.15 26.82
CA VAL A 246 -3.82 6.13 26.57
C VAL A 246 -2.57 5.43 26.02
N SER A 247 -2.20 4.27 26.58
CA SER A 247 -1.03 3.51 26.11
C SER A 247 -1.15 3.11 24.64
N GLU A 248 -2.31 2.58 24.22
CA GLU A 248 -2.53 2.18 22.83
C GLU A 248 -2.39 3.37 21.86
N VAL A 249 -2.92 4.54 22.23
CA VAL A 249 -2.80 5.74 21.39
C VAL A 249 -1.34 6.25 21.33
N VAL A 250 -0.60 6.18 22.44
CA VAL A 250 0.82 6.55 22.49
C VAL A 250 1.66 5.57 21.67
N ASP A 251 1.40 4.27 21.75
CA ASP A 251 2.09 3.24 20.96
C ASP A 251 1.90 3.45 19.45
N ASP A 252 0.66 3.75 19.02
CA ASP A 252 0.36 4.07 17.64
C ASP A 252 1.10 5.35 17.17
N LEU A 253 1.11 6.39 18.00
CA LEU A 253 1.80 7.64 17.67
C LEU A 253 3.31 7.44 17.57
N GLU A 254 3.90 6.69 18.50
CA GLU A 254 5.34 6.38 18.50
C GLU A 254 5.72 5.61 17.24
N ARG A 255 4.92 4.60 16.87
CA ARG A 255 5.11 3.84 15.64
C ARG A 255 5.08 4.76 14.42
N ASP A 256 4.06 5.60 14.29
CA ASP A 256 3.91 6.47 13.12
C ASP A 256 5.01 7.56 13.07
N TYR A 257 5.43 8.06 14.23
CA TYR A 257 6.56 8.98 14.39
C TYR A 257 7.87 8.34 13.90
N LEU A 258 8.22 7.16 14.43
CA LEU A 258 9.45 6.46 14.07
C LEU A 258 9.43 5.95 12.63
N LEU A 259 8.29 5.44 12.16
CA LEU A 259 8.14 4.97 10.78
C LEU A 259 8.32 6.11 9.78
N SER A 260 7.67 7.26 10.02
CA SER A 260 7.83 8.43 9.14
C SER A 260 9.26 8.94 9.12
N LEU A 261 9.93 8.97 10.29
CA LEU A 261 11.33 9.36 10.39
C LEU A 261 12.25 8.38 9.63
N ALA A 262 12.01 7.09 9.77
CA ALA A 262 12.74 6.05 9.04
C ALA A 262 12.58 6.18 7.52
N VAL A 263 11.37 6.47 7.03
CA VAL A 263 11.11 6.71 5.61
C VAL A 263 11.89 7.93 5.11
N THR A 264 11.84 9.05 5.83
CA THR A 264 12.57 10.28 5.48
C THR A 264 14.08 10.04 5.40
N LEU A 265 14.66 9.42 6.42
CA LEU A 265 16.11 9.13 6.48
C LEU A 265 16.53 8.10 5.41
N THR A 266 15.70 7.09 5.14
CA THR A 266 15.96 6.10 4.10
C THR A 266 15.92 6.72 2.71
N GLY A 267 14.98 7.64 2.45
CA GLY A 267 14.89 8.38 1.20
C GLY A 267 16.18 9.13 0.90
N GLN A 268 16.73 9.83 1.89
CA GLN A 268 18.01 10.51 1.77
C GLN A 268 19.18 9.54 1.54
N GLY A 269 19.30 8.49 2.37
CA GLY A 269 20.40 7.53 2.24
C GLY A 269 20.38 6.78 0.90
N THR A 270 19.18 6.54 0.37
CA THR A 270 18.99 5.88 -0.91
C THR A 270 19.42 6.78 -2.08
N LEU A 271 19.09 8.08 -2.05
CA LEU A 271 19.56 9.04 -3.05
C LEU A 271 21.09 9.21 -2.98
N ALA A 272 21.66 9.36 -1.79
CA ALA A 272 23.10 9.48 -1.60
C ALA A 272 23.87 8.25 -2.14
N ARG A 273 23.34 7.04 -1.90
CA ARG A 273 23.92 5.80 -2.47
C ARG A 273 23.84 5.77 -3.99
N THR A 274 22.69 6.11 -4.56
CA THR A 274 22.52 6.15 -6.03
C THR A 274 23.45 7.18 -6.67
N LEU A 275 23.66 8.32 -6.03
CA LEU A 275 24.61 9.34 -6.47
C LEU A 275 26.05 8.80 -6.46
N ALA A 276 26.47 8.19 -5.36
CA ALA A 276 27.78 7.55 -5.26
C ALA A 276 27.99 6.42 -6.30
N GLU A 277 26.94 5.66 -6.64
CA GLU A 277 26.99 4.66 -7.71
C GLU A 277 27.19 5.29 -9.10
N TRP A 278 26.53 6.43 -9.35
CA TRP A 278 26.65 7.17 -10.61
C TRP A 278 28.02 7.84 -10.75
N GLU A 279 28.54 8.46 -9.68
CA GLU A 279 29.88 9.09 -9.65
C GLU A 279 31.01 8.10 -9.92
N GLN A 280 30.82 6.82 -9.58
CA GLN A 280 31.76 5.74 -9.92
C GLN A 280 31.75 5.36 -11.41
N GLY A 281 30.90 6.01 -12.23
CA GLY A 281 30.91 5.96 -13.68
C GLY A 281 30.33 4.68 -14.30
N LYS A 282 29.48 3.94 -13.58
CA LYS A 282 29.14 2.56 -13.95
C LYS A 282 27.79 2.34 -14.61
N LYS A 283 26.85 3.29 -14.60
CA LYS A 283 25.47 3.06 -15.07
C LYS A 283 24.82 4.40 -15.40
N GLY A 284 24.34 4.58 -16.65
CA GLY A 284 23.40 5.59 -17.18
C GLY A 284 23.26 6.99 -16.54
N ASP A 285 23.09 8.04 -17.35
CA ASP A 285 23.00 9.42 -16.87
C ASP A 285 21.64 9.84 -16.26
N TYR A 286 20.67 8.93 -16.21
CA TYR A 286 19.33 9.21 -15.71
C TYR A 286 18.90 8.22 -14.62
N LEU A 287 18.21 8.71 -13.59
CA LEU A 287 17.49 7.89 -12.62
C LEU A 287 16.04 7.68 -13.08
N ASP A 288 15.65 6.43 -13.31
CA ASP A 288 14.25 6.06 -13.54
C ASP A 288 13.49 5.97 -12.22
N ILE A 289 12.49 6.84 -12.00
CA ILE A 289 11.80 6.96 -10.71
C ILE A 289 10.96 5.72 -10.39
N ALA A 290 10.41 5.05 -11.40
CA ALA A 290 9.57 3.87 -11.21
C ALA A 290 10.35 2.64 -10.75
N SER A 291 11.52 2.39 -11.36
CA SER A 291 12.37 1.24 -11.00
C SER A 291 13.48 1.57 -10.01
N PHE A 292 13.73 2.85 -9.78
CA PHE A 292 14.85 3.38 -8.99
C PHE A 292 16.22 2.88 -9.47
N ARG A 293 16.40 2.82 -10.80
CA ARG A 293 17.63 2.35 -11.47
C ARG A 293 18.20 3.41 -12.40
N LEU A 294 19.52 3.36 -12.56
CA LEU A 294 20.24 4.20 -13.53
C LEU A 294 20.05 3.66 -14.95
N VAL A 295 19.66 4.53 -15.88
CA VAL A 295 19.37 4.25 -17.29
C VAL A 295 20.05 5.26 -18.20
N CYS A 296 20.38 4.86 -19.43
CA CYS A 296 21.16 5.71 -20.35
C CYS A 296 20.34 6.76 -21.10
N GLU A 297 19.02 6.57 -21.21
CA GLU A 297 18.15 7.42 -22.01
C GLU A 297 17.21 8.23 -21.11
N GLY A 298 17.05 9.51 -21.44
CA GLY A 298 16.04 10.37 -20.82
C GLY A 298 14.62 9.96 -21.19
N GLY A 299 13.64 10.55 -20.53
CA GLY A 299 12.22 10.31 -20.80
C GLY A 299 11.31 10.70 -19.65
N PRO A 300 9.97 10.60 -19.83
CA PRO A 300 9.02 10.82 -18.76
C PRO A 300 9.29 9.93 -17.55
N GLY A 301 9.21 10.49 -16.34
CA GLY A 301 9.47 9.76 -15.10
C GLY A 301 10.96 9.48 -14.82
N ARG A 302 11.88 10.16 -15.51
CA ARG A 302 13.33 10.05 -15.30
C ARG A 302 13.94 11.40 -14.94
N LEU A 303 14.91 11.41 -14.04
CA LEU A 303 15.67 12.60 -13.64
C LEU A 303 17.12 12.49 -14.10
N HIS A 304 17.70 13.58 -14.63
CA HIS A 304 19.10 13.58 -14.98
C HIS A 304 19.95 13.57 -13.69
N MET A 305 21.00 12.75 -13.64
CA MET A 305 21.79 12.58 -12.41
C MET A 305 22.56 13.84 -12.01
N ARG A 306 22.87 14.74 -12.95
CA ARG A 306 23.43 16.07 -12.62
C ARG A 306 22.46 16.93 -11.82
N ASP A 307 21.16 16.90 -12.13
CA ASP A 307 20.17 17.67 -11.38
C ASP A 307 20.05 17.13 -9.95
N ILE A 308 20.11 15.80 -9.80
CA ILE A 308 20.14 15.15 -8.49
C ILE A 308 21.42 15.49 -7.73
N HIS A 309 22.56 15.47 -8.41
CA HIS A 309 23.85 15.88 -7.83
C HIS A 309 23.77 17.33 -7.34
N GLU A 310 23.38 18.28 -8.18
CA GLU A 310 23.24 19.71 -7.83
C GLU A 310 22.24 19.96 -6.69
N ALA A 311 21.16 19.17 -6.62
CA ALA A 311 20.17 19.27 -5.55
C ALA A 311 20.63 18.61 -4.23
N THR A 312 21.61 17.71 -4.28
CA THR A 312 22.17 17.01 -3.12
C THR A 312 23.49 17.64 -2.65
N ASP A 313 24.15 18.38 -3.52
CA ASP A 313 25.42 19.04 -3.26
C ASP A 313 25.26 20.14 -2.22
N ALA A 314 26.18 20.18 -1.26
CA ALA A 314 26.22 21.15 -0.18
C ALA A 314 27.02 22.42 -0.55
N GLY A 315 27.43 22.55 -1.82
CA GLY A 315 28.09 23.75 -2.33
C GLY A 315 29.47 23.49 -2.94
N ILE A 316 30.10 24.57 -3.43
CA ILE A 316 31.38 24.50 -4.15
C ILE A 316 32.45 25.32 -3.43
N THR A 317 33.61 24.70 -3.17
CA THR A 317 34.84 25.42 -2.82
C THR A 317 35.60 25.81 -4.10
N THR A 318 35.68 27.11 -4.38
CA THR A 318 36.40 27.65 -5.55
C THR A 318 37.61 28.47 -5.15
N PHE A 319 38.67 28.44 -5.96
CA PHE A 319 39.86 29.26 -5.77
C PHE A 319 39.74 30.57 -6.56
N LEU A 320 39.67 31.69 -5.85
CA LEU A 320 39.67 33.02 -6.46
C LEU A 320 41.08 33.61 -6.39
N ILE A 321 41.68 33.91 -7.54
CA ILE A 321 42.99 34.56 -7.64
C ILE A 321 42.96 35.88 -6.84
N GLY A 322 43.89 36.04 -5.90
CA GLY A 322 43.99 37.20 -5.01
C GLY A 322 43.07 37.17 -3.78
N ARG A 323 42.19 36.18 -3.65
CA ARG A 323 41.28 36.02 -2.48
C ARG A 323 41.34 34.65 -1.81
N GLY A 324 42.08 33.69 -2.38
CA GLY A 324 42.24 32.33 -1.84
C GLY A 324 41.03 31.44 -2.12
N PHE A 325 40.99 30.29 -1.46
CA PHE A 325 39.83 29.39 -1.49
C PHE A 325 38.63 30.04 -0.79
N ARG A 326 37.46 30.01 -1.43
CA ARG A 326 36.17 30.41 -0.87
C ARG A 326 35.20 29.24 -1.02
N SER A 327 34.59 28.83 0.08
CA SER A 327 33.46 27.92 0.05
C SER A 327 32.18 28.71 -0.13
N HIS A 328 31.34 28.28 -1.06
CA HIS A 328 29.96 28.71 -1.18
C HIS A 328 29.12 27.52 -0.77
N ASP A 329 28.92 27.38 0.53
CA ASP A 329 28.10 26.31 1.09
C ASP A 329 26.63 26.65 0.81
N LYS A 330 25.86 25.67 0.33
CA LYS A 330 24.42 25.74 0.08
C LYS A 330 23.78 24.59 0.83
N TYR A 331 22.70 24.86 1.56
CA TYR A 331 21.92 23.77 2.12
C TYR A 331 21.30 22.90 1.00
N PRO A 332 21.53 21.57 0.99
CA PRO A 332 21.04 20.72 -0.08
C PRO A 332 19.51 20.79 -0.22
N GLU A 333 19.04 21.06 -1.44
CA GLU A 333 17.62 21.20 -1.74
C GLU A 333 16.83 19.92 -1.43
N VAL A 334 17.43 18.75 -1.66
CA VAL A 334 16.85 17.46 -1.31
C VAL A 334 16.63 17.33 0.20
N GLN A 335 17.58 17.78 1.02
CA GLN A 335 17.46 17.72 2.48
C GLN A 335 16.37 18.67 2.95
N TYR A 336 16.36 19.91 2.45
CA TYR A 336 15.30 20.87 2.73
C TYR A 336 13.93 20.27 2.42
N MET A 337 13.73 19.73 1.21
CA MET A 337 12.46 19.14 0.79
C MET A 337 12.02 17.99 1.72
N LEU A 338 12.89 16.99 1.94
CA LEU A 338 12.55 15.79 2.68
C LEU A 338 12.20 16.08 4.15
N TYR A 339 12.99 16.94 4.79
CA TYR A 339 12.78 17.25 6.21
C TYR A 339 11.59 18.18 6.40
N SER A 340 11.40 19.16 5.52
CA SER A 340 10.22 20.02 5.49
C SER A 340 8.92 19.21 5.41
N GLN A 341 8.91 18.16 4.57
CA GLN A 341 7.80 17.24 4.45
C GLN A 341 7.58 16.45 5.74
N TRP A 342 8.64 15.97 6.39
CA TRP A 342 8.53 15.26 7.67
C TRP A 342 7.91 16.13 8.76
N PHE A 343 8.43 17.34 9.00
CA PHE A 343 7.89 18.28 10.00
C PHE A 343 6.42 18.63 9.74
N THR A 344 6.06 18.80 8.47
CA THR A 344 4.67 19.07 8.06
C THR A 344 3.77 17.88 8.32
N TYR A 345 4.19 16.68 7.93
CA TYR A 345 3.44 15.44 8.06
C TYR A 345 3.20 15.07 9.53
N ILE A 346 4.27 15.01 10.34
CA ILE A 346 4.16 14.54 11.72
C ILE A 346 3.35 15.50 12.59
N TYR A 347 3.45 16.82 12.33
CA TYR A 347 2.63 17.82 13.00
C TYR A 347 1.16 17.71 12.60
N ALA A 348 0.87 17.43 11.33
CA ALA A 348 -0.51 17.20 10.88
C ALA A 348 -1.11 15.95 11.54
N LEU A 349 -0.35 14.84 11.61
CA LEU A 349 -0.77 13.65 12.34
C LEU A 349 -1.08 13.95 13.81
N TRP A 350 -0.19 14.68 14.47
CA TRP A 350 -0.36 15.09 15.86
C TRP A 350 -1.66 15.89 16.07
N GLU A 351 -1.87 16.95 15.29
CA GLU A 351 -3.01 17.85 15.45
C GLU A 351 -4.35 17.25 15.02
N GLU A 352 -4.36 16.50 13.91
CA GLU A 352 -5.61 16.05 13.28
C GLU A 352 -6.09 14.69 13.82
N SER A 353 -5.16 13.84 14.25
CA SER A 353 -5.48 12.48 14.69
C SER A 353 -5.25 12.28 16.18
N TYR A 354 -4.01 12.53 16.65
CA TYR A 354 -3.58 12.00 17.94
C TYR A 354 -4.01 12.85 19.14
N ARG A 355 -4.04 14.18 19.06
CA ARG A 355 -4.52 15.02 20.18
C ARG A 355 -5.94 14.70 20.61
N SER A 356 -6.85 14.51 19.65
CA SER A 356 -8.25 14.19 19.96
C SER A 356 -8.41 12.77 20.50
N ARG A 357 -7.63 11.81 19.98
CA ARG A 357 -7.62 10.42 20.47
C ARG A 357 -7.10 10.35 21.90
N LEU A 358 -5.99 11.03 22.20
CA LEU A 358 -5.44 11.12 23.55
C LEU A 358 -6.42 11.75 24.53
N ALA A 359 -7.04 12.88 24.17
CA ALA A 359 -8.07 13.51 25.01
C ALA A 359 -9.21 12.54 25.33
N THR A 360 -9.71 11.82 24.33
CA THR A 360 -10.77 10.82 24.52
C THR A 360 -10.29 9.66 25.41
N ALA A 361 -9.06 9.17 25.20
CA ALA A 361 -8.48 8.06 25.95
C ALA A 361 -8.21 8.38 27.43
N HIS A 362 -7.87 9.63 27.75
CA HIS A 362 -7.78 10.10 29.14
C HIS A 362 -9.14 10.23 29.83
N GLY A 363 -10.24 10.24 29.06
CA GLY A 363 -11.60 10.31 29.59
C GLY A 363 -11.95 11.68 30.16
N SER A 364 -12.22 11.73 31.47
CA SER A 364 -12.63 12.96 32.18
C SER A 364 -11.61 13.34 33.25
N ALA A 365 -11.47 14.64 33.50
CA ALA A 365 -10.62 15.13 34.58
C ALA A 365 -11.28 14.94 35.95
N SER A 366 -10.57 15.33 37.02
CA SER A 366 -11.07 15.26 38.39
C SER A 366 -12.35 16.07 38.65
N ASP A 367 -12.65 17.06 37.81
CA ASP A 367 -13.86 17.88 37.83
C ASP A 367 -15.07 17.22 37.15
N GLY A 368 -14.89 16.03 36.56
CA GLY A 368 -15.92 15.30 35.82
C GLY A 368 -16.15 15.79 34.38
N ALA A 369 -15.43 16.83 33.93
CA ALA A 369 -15.53 17.30 32.55
C ALA A 369 -14.57 16.49 31.64
N PRO A 370 -14.95 16.21 30.38
CA PRO A 370 -14.08 15.49 29.44
C PRO A 370 -12.81 16.29 29.13
N TRP A 371 -11.72 15.60 28.83
CA TRP A 371 -10.54 16.25 28.27
C TRP A 371 -10.81 16.72 26.85
N THR A 372 -10.28 17.89 26.50
CA THR A 372 -10.33 18.41 25.13
C THR A 372 -8.97 18.23 24.47
N ARG A 373 -8.93 18.24 23.13
CA ARG A 373 -7.66 18.22 22.40
C ARG A 373 -6.73 19.38 22.80
N PHE A 374 -7.27 20.50 23.28
CA PHE A 374 -6.50 21.68 23.68
C PHE A 374 -5.71 21.46 24.99
N ASP A 375 -6.21 20.56 25.84
CA ASP A 375 -5.54 20.12 27.08
C ASP A 375 -4.35 19.21 26.78
N ILE A 376 -4.36 18.49 25.65
CA ILE A 376 -3.25 17.66 25.21
C ILE A 376 -2.17 18.56 24.60
N ARG A 377 -1.03 18.67 25.30
CA ARG A 377 0.09 19.52 24.92
C ARG A 377 1.38 18.71 24.99
N SER A 378 2.33 19.04 24.11
CA SER A 378 3.68 18.51 24.20
C SER A 378 4.70 19.57 23.75
N PRO A 379 5.74 19.88 24.54
CA PRO A 379 6.81 20.79 24.16
C PRO A 379 7.51 20.37 22.86
N LEU A 380 7.76 19.06 22.66
CA LEU A 380 8.38 18.58 21.43
C LEU A 380 7.52 18.92 20.21
N PHE A 381 6.21 18.61 20.25
CA PHE A 381 5.32 18.93 19.15
C PHE A 381 5.11 20.45 18.99
N GLY A 382 5.27 21.22 20.07
CA GLY A 382 5.36 22.69 20.03
C GLY A 382 6.58 23.18 19.24
N ASP A 383 7.75 22.58 19.46
CA ASP A 383 8.98 22.90 18.74
C ASP A 383 8.90 22.47 17.26
N ILE A 384 8.36 21.28 16.98
CA ILE A 384 8.07 20.78 15.62
C ILE A 384 7.17 21.75 14.87
N ARG A 385 6.12 22.28 15.53
CA ARG A 385 5.22 23.28 14.94
C ARG A 385 5.97 24.56 14.55
N ASN A 386 6.86 25.02 15.41
CA ASN A 386 7.63 26.25 15.15
C ASN A 386 8.57 26.06 13.95
N ILE A 387 9.28 24.93 13.88
CA ILE A 387 10.13 24.60 12.72
C ILE A 387 9.30 24.50 11.44
N ARG A 388 8.16 23.80 11.48
CA ARG A 388 7.22 23.74 10.35
C ARG A 388 6.80 25.13 9.90
N ASN A 389 6.48 26.04 10.83
CA ASN A 389 6.03 27.39 10.47
C ASN A 389 7.13 28.17 9.75
N ASP A 390 8.37 28.07 10.19
CA ASP A 390 9.49 28.77 9.56
C ASP A 390 9.78 28.21 8.16
N VAL A 391 9.77 26.89 8.01
CA VAL A 391 9.90 26.20 6.72
C VAL A 391 8.76 26.56 5.75
N VAL A 392 7.50 26.47 6.19
CA VAL A 392 6.33 26.59 5.30
C VAL A 392 5.93 28.04 5.04
N HIS A 393 6.07 28.93 6.02
CA HIS A 393 5.54 30.29 5.96
C HIS A 393 6.63 31.37 5.88
N LYS A 394 7.88 31.06 6.23
CA LYS A 394 9.00 32.02 6.21
C LYS A 394 10.07 31.67 5.18
N HIS A 395 9.76 30.77 4.24
CA HIS A 395 10.68 30.34 3.18
C HIS A 395 12.00 29.80 3.74
N GLY A 396 11.95 29.15 4.91
CA GLY A 396 13.14 28.63 5.57
C GLY A 396 13.93 29.66 6.37
N ILE A 397 13.43 30.87 6.59
CA ILE A 397 14.05 31.82 7.54
C ILE A 397 13.52 31.56 8.95
N VAL A 398 14.43 31.36 9.88
CA VAL A 398 14.16 31.11 11.30
C VAL A 398 13.53 32.35 11.94
N ASP A 399 12.42 32.14 12.64
CA ASP A 399 11.69 33.15 13.41
C ASP A 399 11.12 32.47 14.67
N ALA A 400 10.10 31.61 14.50
CA ALA A 400 9.45 30.95 15.62
C ALA A 400 10.34 29.89 16.28
N SER A 401 11.14 29.16 15.49
CA SER A 401 11.96 28.06 15.97
C SER A 401 13.21 28.49 16.73
N ALA A 402 13.60 29.77 16.67
CA ALA A 402 14.66 30.34 17.51
C ALA A 402 14.33 30.25 19.01
N GLY A 403 13.04 30.23 19.36
CA GLY A 403 12.55 30.14 20.73
C GLY A 403 12.27 28.71 21.22
N ASN A 404 12.67 27.68 20.46
CA ASN A 404 12.43 26.28 20.83
C ASN A 404 13.16 25.88 22.12
N GLY A 405 12.54 24.98 22.89
CA GLY A 405 13.08 24.54 24.19
C GLY A 405 13.85 23.22 24.14
N ILE A 406 13.42 22.29 23.28
CA ILE A 406 14.00 20.97 23.07
C ILE A 406 14.83 20.96 21.79
N LEU A 407 14.25 21.41 20.67
CA LEU A 407 14.90 21.48 19.36
C LEU A 407 15.62 22.82 19.19
N THR A 408 16.66 23.04 20.01
CA THR A 408 17.45 24.30 20.08
C THR A 408 18.46 24.40 18.93
N TRP A 409 18.03 24.13 17.70
CA TRP A 409 18.90 23.96 16.54
C TRP A 409 19.27 25.27 15.84
N PHE A 410 18.48 26.32 16.05
CA PHE A 410 18.53 27.51 15.21
C PHE A 410 18.62 28.80 16.02
N ALA A 411 19.19 29.84 15.42
CA ALA A 411 19.13 31.21 15.92
C ALA A 411 18.27 32.08 14.99
N ASP A 412 17.67 33.13 15.57
CA ASP A 412 16.76 34.04 14.87
C ASP A 412 17.41 34.67 13.61
N GLY A 413 16.64 34.74 12.53
CA GLY A 413 17.05 35.34 11.26
C GLY A 413 18.01 34.51 10.39
N GLN A 414 18.37 33.29 10.81
CA GLN A 414 19.20 32.39 9.99
C GLN A 414 18.35 31.59 8.99
N GLU A 415 18.98 31.08 7.92
CA GLU A 415 18.35 30.05 7.07
C GLU A 415 18.32 28.71 7.83
N ILE A 416 17.22 27.97 7.68
CA ILE A 416 17.05 26.64 8.24
C ILE A 416 17.93 25.68 7.46
N GLU A 417 18.94 25.17 8.15
CA GLU A 417 19.80 24.10 7.70
C GLU A 417 19.72 22.95 8.72
N ILE A 418 18.92 21.94 8.41
CA ILE A 418 18.74 20.79 9.30
C ILE A 418 19.77 19.71 8.93
N SER A 419 20.61 19.32 9.88
CA SER A 419 21.61 18.27 9.65
C SER A 419 20.98 16.86 9.79
N VAL A 420 21.67 15.85 9.26
CA VAL A 420 21.27 14.45 9.44
C VAL A 420 21.31 14.06 10.91
N GLU A 421 22.32 14.51 11.64
CA GLU A 421 22.48 14.25 13.08
C GLU A 421 21.34 14.84 13.89
N GLN A 422 20.87 16.04 13.53
CA GLN A 422 19.69 16.66 14.12
C GLN A 422 18.43 15.81 13.86
N MET A 423 18.21 15.36 12.62
CA MET A 423 17.10 14.47 12.31
C MET A 423 17.21 13.10 13.01
N MET A 424 18.41 12.53 13.13
CA MET A 424 18.65 11.29 13.86
C MET A 424 18.39 11.45 15.37
N SER A 425 18.66 12.63 15.94
CA SER A 425 18.41 12.88 17.36
C SER A 425 16.93 12.71 17.74
N LEU A 426 16.01 12.96 16.80
CA LEU A 426 14.57 12.83 16.99
C LEU A 426 14.13 11.41 17.37
N VAL A 427 14.88 10.38 17.02
CA VAL A 427 14.59 8.97 17.37
C VAL A 427 14.47 8.80 18.89
N ASN A 428 15.29 9.52 19.66
CA ASN A 428 15.35 9.38 21.11
C ASN A 428 14.52 10.45 21.85
N LEU A 429 13.84 11.34 21.13
CA LEU A 429 13.11 12.47 21.71
C LEU A 429 11.61 12.23 21.84
N PHE A 430 11.10 11.06 21.42
CA PHE A 430 9.67 10.77 21.50
C PHE A 430 9.15 10.89 22.95
N PRO A 431 8.13 11.73 23.23
CA PRO A 431 7.76 12.12 24.59
C PRO A 431 6.81 11.11 25.24
N ARG A 432 7.22 9.84 25.31
CA ARG A 432 6.35 8.73 25.74
C ARG A 432 5.77 8.94 27.14
N ASP A 433 6.62 9.15 28.14
CA ASP A 433 6.21 9.28 29.54
C ASP A 433 5.33 10.51 29.76
N GLU A 434 5.59 11.58 29.04
CA GLU A 434 4.79 12.81 29.08
C GLU A 434 3.38 12.57 28.56
N LEU A 435 3.24 11.87 27.44
CA LEU A 435 1.94 11.58 26.84
C LEU A 435 1.12 10.54 27.62
N LEU A 436 1.78 9.69 28.41
CA LEU A 436 1.11 8.75 29.31
C LEU A 436 0.59 9.46 30.59
N ALA A 437 1.20 10.58 30.97
CA ALA A 437 0.81 11.32 32.16
C ALA A 437 -0.57 11.97 32.01
N THR A 438 -1.23 12.22 33.15
CA THR A 438 -2.53 12.92 33.12
C THR A 438 -2.33 14.36 32.62
N PRO A 439 -3.13 14.83 31.64
CA PRO A 439 -2.99 16.17 31.09
C PRO A 439 -3.24 17.27 32.13
N VAL A 440 -2.75 18.47 31.82
CA VAL A 440 -3.05 19.69 32.58
C VAL A 440 -4.02 20.54 31.78
N ARG A 441 -5.07 21.04 32.44
CA ARG A 441 -6.09 21.89 31.79
C ARG A 441 -5.44 23.08 31.10
N ALA A 442 -5.76 23.26 29.84
CA ALA A 442 -5.39 24.41 29.07
C ALA A 442 -6.04 25.67 29.69
N GLN A 443 -5.28 26.76 29.75
CA GLN A 443 -5.92 28.06 29.89
C GLN A 443 -6.80 28.33 28.65
N PRO A 444 -7.96 29.01 28.82
CA PRO A 444 -8.84 29.34 27.72
C PRO A 444 -8.05 29.98 26.57
N GLY A 445 -8.20 29.43 25.37
CA GLY A 445 -7.51 29.96 24.19
C GLY A 445 -7.98 31.37 23.85
N ASN A 446 -7.15 32.11 23.10
CA ASN A 446 -7.61 33.37 22.52
C ASN A 446 -8.84 33.10 21.63
N PRO A 447 -9.92 33.89 21.79
CA PRO A 447 -11.12 33.69 20.98
C PRO A 447 -10.82 33.77 19.49
N GLN A 448 -11.49 32.93 18.70
CA GLN A 448 -11.44 33.06 17.25
C GLN A 448 -12.39 34.18 16.80
N ASN A 449 -11.86 35.08 15.98
CA ASN A 449 -12.66 36.11 15.32
C ASN A 449 -13.38 35.50 14.11
N LEU A 450 -14.57 34.98 14.36
CA LEU A 450 -15.64 34.91 13.36
C LEU A 450 -16.27 36.32 13.28
N PRO A 451 -17.42 36.60 12.62
CA PRO A 451 -18.04 37.93 12.70
C PRO A 451 -18.17 38.48 14.14
N TRP A 452 -18.12 37.58 15.14
CA TRP A 452 -17.90 37.86 16.55
C TRP A 452 -16.83 36.94 17.15
N SER A 453 -16.36 37.30 18.34
CA SER A 453 -15.41 36.55 19.16
C SER A 453 -16.07 35.28 19.72
N VAL A 454 -15.55 34.10 19.37
CA VAL A 454 -16.08 32.79 19.80
C VAL A 454 -14.97 31.93 20.41
N ALA A 455 -15.30 31.20 21.48
CA ALA A 455 -14.39 30.24 22.11
C ALA A 455 -13.93 29.17 21.10
N PRO A 456 -12.62 28.88 20.98
CA PRO A 456 -12.09 27.90 20.03
C PRO A 456 -12.71 26.50 20.20
N GLU A 457 -13.06 26.14 21.42
CA GLU A 457 -13.68 24.85 21.79
C GLU A 457 -15.04 24.69 21.11
N LEU A 458 -15.85 25.75 21.10
CA LEU A 458 -17.17 25.74 20.46
C LEU A 458 -17.06 25.63 18.93
N VAL A 459 -16.07 26.30 18.33
CA VAL A 459 -15.83 26.20 16.88
C VAL A 459 -15.47 24.76 16.50
N ASP A 460 -14.66 24.09 17.32
CA ASP A 460 -14.24 22.72 17.07
C ASP A 460 -15.39 21.71 17.28
N GLU A 461 -16.21 21.90 18.32
CA GLU A 461 -17.42 21.09 18.54
C GLU A 461 -18.39 21.18 17.35
N VAL A 462 -18.63 22.40 16.85
CA VAL A 462 -19.46 22.61 15.65
C VAL A 462 -18.88 21.91 14.42
N ARG A 463 -17.55 21.94 14.25
CA ARG A 463 -16.88 21.22 13.15
C ARG A 463 -17.02 19.71 13.29
N GLN A 464 -16.85 19.15 14.48
CA GLN A 464 -17.03 17.71 14.73
C GLN A 464 -18.47 17.27 14.44
N ILE A 465 -19.47 18.04 14.87
CA ILE A 465 -20.88 17.77 14.58
C ILE A 465 -21.14 17.84 13.08
N ALA A 466 -20.59 18.85 12.38
CA ALA A 466 -20.77 18.99 10.94
C ALA A 466 -20.16 17.80 10.16
N SER A 467 -18.97 17.36 10.55
CA SER A 467 -18.29 16.21 9.96
C SER A 467 -19.04 14.90 10.22
N SER A 468 -19.51 14.66 11.46
CA SER A 468 -20.27 13.44 11.80
C SER A 468 -21.59 13.33 11.05
N ARG A 469 -22.17 14.46 10.63
CA ARG A 469 -23.40 14.53 9.83
C ARG A 469 -23.15 14.57 8.31
N ALA A 470 -21.90 14.37 7.86
CA ALA A 470 -21.50 14.42 6.46
C ALA A 470 -21.99 15.71 5.74
N MET A 471 -21.98 16.84 6.45
CA MET A 471 -22.45 18.11 5.89
C MET A 471 -21.54 18.59 4.76
N THR A 472 -22.15 19.11 3.70
CA THR A 472 -21.39 19.69 2.57
C THR A 472 -20.68 20.99 2.99
N ARG A 473 -19.60 21.35 2.29
CA ARG A 473 -18.82 22.58 2.57
C ARG A 473 -19.68 23.85 2.59
N ARG A 474 -20.72 23.91 1.73
CA ARG A 474 -21.69 25.01 1.70
C ARG A 474 -22.55 25.03 2.98
N GLN A 475 -23.10 23.88 3.37
CA GLN A 475 -23.88 23.76 4.60
C GLN A 475 -23.04 24.12 5.82
N SER A 476 -21.81 23.62 5.93
CA SER A 476 -20.92 23.94 7.06
C SER A 476 -20.58 25.42 7.17
N ARG A 477 -20.49 26.15 6.05
CA ARG A 477 -20.26 27.60 6.05
C ARG A 477 -21.47 28.37 6.56
N ASP A 478 -22.67 27.87 6.29
CA ASP A 478 -23.92 28.55 6.60
C ASP A 478 -24.43 28.23 8.04
N ILE A 479 -23.84 27.24 8.74
CA ILE A 479 -24.21 26.85 10.12
C ILE A 479 -24.23 28.06 11.07
N GLY A 480 -23.18 28.90 11.03
CA GLY A 480 -23.09 30.05 11.94
C GLY A 480 -24.22 31.06 11.73
N ASN A 481 -24.59 31.31 10.47
CA ASN A 481 -25.68 32.22 10.14
C ASN A 481 -27.05 31.64 10.53
N GLU A 482 -27.26 30.34 10.31
CA GLU A 482 -28.52 29.68 10.65
C GLU A 482 -28.71 29.53 12.16
N ALA A 483 -27.65 29.15 12.90
CA ALA A 483 -27.69 29.08 14.36
C ALA A 483 -28.05 30.45 14.98
N LEU A 484 -27.46 31.53 14.46
CA LEU A 484 -27.78 32.88 14.90
C LEU A 484 -29.21 33.28 14.55
N ARG A 485 -29.69 32.93 13.35
CA ARG A 485 -31.07 33.20 12.92
C ARG A 485 -32.07 32.50 13.84
N LEU A 486 -31.82 31.24 14.19
CA LEU A 486 -32.65 30.46 15.10
C LEU A 486 -32.62 31.05 16.52
N TRP A 487 -31.45 31.49 17.00
CA TRP A 487 -31.32 32.12 18.30
C TRP A 487 -32.06 33.47 18.38
N ILE A 488 -31.96 34.32 17.35
CA ILE A 488 -32.71 35.58 17.28
C ILE A 488 -34.22 35.29 17.22
N ALA A 489 -34.63 34.28 16.45
CA ALA A 489 -36.03 33.88 16.35
C ALA A 489 -36.60 33.36 17.68
N SER A 490 -35.78 32.70 18.51
CA SER A 490 -36.19 32.21 19.84
C SER A 490 -36.20 33.29 20.92
N HIS A 491 -35.66 34.49 20.65
CA HIS A 491 -35.61 35.63 21.58
C HIS A 491 -36.39 36.85 21.06
N ARG A 492 -37.27 36.66 20.07
CA ARG A 492 -38.30 37.66 19.75
C ARG A 492 -39.45 37.51 20.76
N GLU A 493 -39.63 38.54 21.59
CA GLU A 493 -40.81 38.71 22.47
C GLU A 493 -42.13 38.63 21.69
#